data_AF-A0A2E8EZY2-F1
#
_entry.id   AF-A0A2E8EZY2-F1
#
_cell.length_a   1.000
_cell.length_b   1.000
_cell.length_c   1.000
_cell.angle_alpha   90.00
_cell.angle_beta   90.00
_cell.angle_gamma   90.00
#
_symmetry.space_group_name_H-M   'P 1'
#
loop_
_entity.id
_entity.type
_entity.pdbx_description
1 polymer ?
#
loop_
_entity_poly.entity_id
_entity_poly.type
_entity_poly.pdbx_seq_one_letter_code
_entity_poly.pdbx_strand_id
1 'polypeptide(L)' 'MNMYQFACAVAKSLDMDSSLVIPGPVMDNTPAKTGSLGESERDVRPDILGLDCTQTSQRLGLRAFDVVTGLREMLA' A
#
# COMPACT_ATOMS: atom_id res chain seq x y z
N MET A 1 3.53 -4.08 2.71
CA MET A 1 4.12 -2.87 2.10
C MET A 1 3.17 -1.72 2.37
N ASN A 2 3.63 -0.58 2.90
CA ASN A 2 2.80 0.61 3.08
C ASN A 2 2.82 1.52 1.83
N MET A 3 1.98 2.55 1.79
CA MET A 3 1.86 3.44 0.61
C MET A 3 3.15 4.18 0.28
N TYR A 4 3.95 4.55 1.28
CA TYR A 4 5.26 5.15 1.06
C TYR A 4 6.22 4.18 0.36
N GLN A 5 6.30 2.93 0.86
CA GLN A 5 7.12 1.87 0.26
C GLN A 5 6.64 1.52 -1.16
N PHE A 6 5.32 1.56 -1.41
CA PHE A 6 4.76 1.38 -2.75
C PHE A 6 5.21 2.48 -3.71
N ALA A 7 5.08 3.75 -3.32
CA ALA A 7 5.53 4.88 -4.14
C ALA A 7 7.04 4.79 -4.44
N CYS A 8 7.86 4.40 -3.47
CA CYS A 8 9.29 4.14 -3.69
C CYS A 8 9.53 2.98 -4.67
N ALA A 9 8.73 1.92 -4.64
CA ALA A 9 8.82 0.81 -5.58
C ALA A 9 8.48 1.24 -7.01
N VAL A 10 7.46 2.08 -7.19
CA VAL A 10 7.09 2.67 -8.49
C VAL A 10 8.24 3.52 -9.03
N ALA A 11 8.79 4.44 -8.22
CA ALA A 11 9.92 5.27 -8.64
C ALA A 11 11.10 4.43 -9.12
N LYS A 12 11.46 3.36 -8.39
CA LYS A 12 12.50 2.41 -8.77
C LYS A 12 12.19 1.62 -10.04
N SER A 13 10.92 1.28 -10.29
CA SER A 13 10.53 0.53 -11.51
C SER A 13 10.65 1.38 -12.78
N LEU A 14 10.57 2.71 -12.66
CA LEU A 14 10.63 3.68 -13.75
C LEU A 14 11.99 4.42 -13.84
N ASP A 15 13.01 3.96 -13.09
CA ASP A 15 14.31 4.62 -12.95
C ASP A 15 14.23 6.12 -12.56
N MET A 16 13.20 6.48 -11.78
CA MET A 16 13.03 7.82 -11.21
C MET A 16 13.74 7.95 -9.85
N ASP A 17 14.10 9.18 -9.50
CA ASP A 17 14.73 9.46 -8.21
C ASP A 17 13.74 9.26 -7.05
N SER A 18 13.89 8.14 -6.34
CA SER A 18 13.08 7.80 -5.17
C SER A 18 13.27 8.76 -3.98
N SER A 19 14.31 9.60 -3.96
CA SER A 19 14.50 10.60 -2.92
C SER A 19 13.43 11.70 -2.94
N LEU A 20 12.74 11.86 -4.07
CA LEU A 20 11.62 12.78 -4.24
C LEU A 20 10.31 12.28 -3.61
N VAL A 21 10.26 11.01 -3.17
CA VAL A 21 9.12 10.47 -2.44
C VAL A 21 9.20 10.92 -0.99
N ILE A 22 8.33 11.86 -0.60
CA ILE A 22 8.26 12.41 0.76
C ILE A 22 7.15 11.69 1.53
N PRO A 23 7.42 11.14 2.72
CA PRO A 23 6.37 10.55 3.57
C PRO A 23 5.31 11.60 3.93
N GLY A 24 4.05 11.27 3.72
CA GLY A 24 2.93 12.08 4.22
C GLY A 24 2.84 12.05 5.75
N PRO A 25 2.16 13.03 6.37
CA PRO A 25 1.94 13.03 7.82
C PRO A 25 1.15 11.79 8.24
N VAL A 26 1.64 11.09 9.27
CA VAL A 26 0.92 9.99 9.92
C VAL A 26 -0.24 10.59 10.69
N MET A 27 -1.47 10.41 10.21
CA MET A 27 -2.66 10.78 10.97
C MET A 27 -2.88 9.70 12.03
N ASP A 28 -2.44 9.97 13.26
CA ASP A 28 -2.72 9.11 14.41
C ASP A 28 -4.23 9.12 14.70
N ASN A 29 -4.85 7.96 14.54
CA ASN A 29 -6.28 7.76 14.79
C ASN A 29 -6.54 7.70 16.31
N THR A 30 -6.66 8.84 16.98
CA THR A 30 -7.27 8.88 18.32
C THR A 30 -8.78 8.62 18.20
N PRO A 31 -9.38 7.72 19.00
CA PRO A 31 -10.80 7.41 18.91
C PRO A 31 -11.62 8.53 19.55
N ALA A 32 -12.14 9.45 18.74
CA ALA A 32 -13.06 10.48 19.19
C ALA A 32 -14.46 9.88 19.41
N LYS A 33 -14.89 9.88 20.67
CA LYS A 33 -16.20 9.43 21.11
C LYS A 33 -17.27 10.47 20.71
N THR A 34 -18.30 9.97 20.04
CA THR A 34 -19.68 10.49 19.92
C THR A 34 -19.92 11.88 19.31
N GLY A 35 -20.66 11.87 18.19
CA GLY A 35 -21.78 12.79 18.00
C GLY A 35 -21.75 13.61 16.70
N SER A 36 -22.81 13.42 15.91
CA SER A 36 -23.31 14.28 14.83
C SER A 36 -22.99 13.85 13.40
N LEU A 37 -24.05 13.43 12.71
CA LEU A 37 -24.21 13.38 11.26
C LEU A 37 -23.71 14.69 10.62
N GLY A 38 -22.80 14.56 9.67
CA GLY A 38 -22.29 15.63 8.82
C GLY A 38 -21.07 15.13 8.05
N GLU A 39 -21.28 14.84 6.77
CA GLU A 39 -20.28 14.60 5.71
C GLU A 39 -18.81 14.53 6.14
N SER A 40 -18.27 13.32 6.29
CA SER A 40 -16.90 13.00 5.91
C SER A 40 -16.73 11.49 6.00
N GLU A 41 -16.41 10.84 4.88
CA GLU A 41 -15.99 9.45 4.78
C GLU A 41 -14.69 9.23 5.57
N ARG A 42 -14.76 9.26 6.90
CA ARG A 42 -13.65 9.03 7.82
C ARG A 42 -13.88 7.74 8.58
N ASP A 43 -14.05 6.67 7.82
CA ASP A 43 -13.78 5.33 8.33
C ASP A 43 -12.40 4.93 7.81
N VAL A 44 -11.37 5.53 8.43
CA VAL A 44 -9.96 5.20 8.12
C VAL A 44 -9.67 3.84 8.73
N ARG A 45 -10.13 2.80 8.03
CA ARG A 45 -9.62 1.45 8.22
C ARG A 45 -8.10 1.49 8.02
N PRO A 46 -7.32 0.78 8.83
CA PRO A 46 -5.91 0.63 8.54
C PRO A 46 -5.79 -0.04 7.16
N ASP A 47 -5.16 0.63 6.19
CA ASP A 47 -4.69 0.08 4.90
C ASP A 47 -3.67 -1.08 5.09
N ILE A 48 -3.61 -1.71 6.26
CA ILE A 48 -2.44 -2.38 6.83
C ILE A 48 -2.78 -3.78 7.35
N LEU A 49 -3.61 -4.53 6.63
CA LEU A 49 -3.59 -5.98 6.75
C LEU A 49 -3.40 -6.55 5.36
N GLY A 50 -2.15 -6.52 4.90
CA GLY A 50 -1.74 -7.27 3.71
C GLY A 50 -2.14 -8.73 3.91
N LEU A 51 -2.73 -9.33 2.89
CA LEU A 51 -3.14 -10.74 2.92
C LEU A 51 -1.90 -11.63 2.83
N ASP A 52 -1.81 -12.64 3.69
CA ASP A 52 -0.85 -13.72 3.50
C ASP A 52 -1.40 -14.70 2.46
N CYS A 53 -0.93 -14.55 1.22
CA CYS A 53 -1.33 -15.41 0.11
C CYS A 53 -0.40 -16.64 -0.06
N THR A 54 0.52 -16.91 0.86
CA THR A 54 1.56 -17.95 0.69
C THR A 54 0.95 -19.32 0.41
N GLN A 55 -0.01 -19.75 1.23
CA GLN A 55 -0.64 -21.06 1.09
C GLN A 55 -1.40 -21.20 -0.24
N THR A 56 -2.16 -20.17 -0.61
CA THR A 56 -2.95 -20.16 -1.86
C THR A 56 -2.04 -20.22 -3.08
N SER A 57 -0.97 -19.41 -3.11
CA SER A 57 -0.01 -19.41 -4.21
C SER A 57 0.68 -20.77 -4.38
N GLN A 58 1.07 -21.42 -3.28
CA GLN A 58 1.64 -22.77 -3.33
C GLN A 58 0.67 -23.80 -3.92
N ARG A 59 -0.59 -23.79 -3.49
CA ARG A 59 -1.61 -24.73 -3.98
C ARG A 59 -1.91 -24.55 -5.47
N LEU A 60 -1.88 -23.32 -5.95
CA LEU A 60 -2.16 -22.98 -7.35
C LEU A 60 -0.92 -23.02 -8.25
N GLY A 61 0.28 -23.29 -7.69
CA GLY A 61 1.53 -23.21 -8.44
C GLY A 61 1.86 -21.80 -8.95
N LEU A 62 1.32 -20.77 -8.30
CA LEU A 62 1.60 -19.38 -8.65
C LEU A 62 3.01 -19.01 -8.17
N ARG A 63 3.75 -18.30 -9.01
CA ARG A 63 5.05 -17.75 -8.61
C ARG A 63 4.85 -16.76 -7.46
N ALA A 64 5.83 -16.70 -6.56
CA ALA A 64 5.85 -15.70 -5.50
C ALA A 64 5.78 -14.31 -6.16
N PHE A 65 4.77 -13.54 -5.78
CA PHE A 65 4.54 -12.21 -6.35
C PHE A 65 5.51 -11.21 -5.73
N ASP A 66 6.29 -10.54 -6.57
CA ASP A 66 7.10 -9.39 -6.20
C ASP A 66 6.53 -8.13 -6.85
N VAL A 67 6.26 -7.11 -6.05
CA VAL A 67 5.60 -5.88 -6.50
C VAL A 67 6.47 -5.14 -7.50
N VAL A 68 7.80 -5.11 -7.34
CA VAL A 68 8.69 -4.41 -8.27
C VAL A 68 8.69 -5.10 -9.63
N THR A 69 8.78 -6.43 -9.65
CA THR A 69 8.70 -7.22 -10.88
C THR A 69 7.36 -7.00 -11.59
N GLY A 70 6.25 -7.10 -10.86
CA GLY A 70 4.92 -6.87 -11.44
C GLY A 70 4.73 -5.44 -11.97
N LEU A 71 5.27 -4.43 -11.28
CA LEU A 71 5.24 -3.04 -11.76
C LEU A 71 6.04 -2.88 -13.05
N ARG A 72 7.23 -3.48 -13.15
CA ARG A 72 8.04 -3.45 -14.37
C ARG A 72 7.34 -4.14 -15.55
N GLU A 73 6.69 -5.28 -15.32
CA GLU A 73 5.93 -5.98 -16.36
C GLU A 73 4.72 -5.16 -16.84
N MET A 74 4.07 -4.42 -15.94
CA MET A 74 2.87 -3.62 -16.26
C MET A 74 3.19 -2.28 -16.95
N LEU A 75 4.33 -1.67 -16.60
CA LEU A 75 4.72 -0.33 -17.07
C LEU A 75 5.67 -0.36 -18.29
N ALA A 76 6.00 -1.55 -18.79
CA ALA A 76 6.83 -1.77 -19.99
C ALA A 76 6.08 -1.57 -21.31
#